data_AF-A0A1G7M5I3-F1
#
_entry.id   AF-A0A1G7M5I3-F1
#
_cell.length_a   1.000
_cell.length_b   1.000
_cell.length_c   1.000
_cell.angle_alpha   90.00
_cell.angle_beta   90.00
_cell.angle_gamma   90.00
#
_symmetry.space_group_name_H-M   'P 1'
#
loop_
_entity.id
_entity.type
_entity.pdbx_description
1 polymer ?
#
loop_
_entity_poly.entity_id
_entity_poly.type
_entity_poly.pdbx_seq_one_letter_code
_entity_poly.pdbx_strand_id
1 'polypeptide(L)'
;LEEWLRNRLRYCIWHHWKKPERKRKNLIRLGVNHNTAYAWSRTRMGGWAVAQSPILGTTITIKRLRMRGYVSLIEYYKRDV
;
A
#
# COMPACT_ATOMS: atom_id res chain seq x y z
N LEU A 1 -15.89 2.68 5.76
CA LEU A 1 -15.77 3.36 4.44
C LEU A 1 -14.32 3.74 4.13
N GLU A 2 -13.69 4.58 4.95
CA GLU A 2 -12.28 5.00 4.82
C GLU A 2 -11.26 3.86 4.66
N GLU A 3 -11.42 2.78 5.43
CA GLU A 3 -10.52 1.63 5.34
C GLU A 3 -10.56 0.93 3.98
N TRP A 4 -11.76 0.79 3.41
CA TRP A 4 -11.94 0.21 2.09
C TRP A 4 -11.23 1.06 1.03
N LEU A 5 -11.34 2.39 1.11
CA LEU A 5 -10.66 3.31 0.19
C LEU A 5 -9.14 3.18 0.28
N ARG A 6 -8.58 3.10 1.49
CA ARG A 6 -7.13 2.88 1.69
C ARG A 6 -6.68 1.54 1.11
N ASN A 7 -7.45 0.48 1.31
CA ASN A 7 -7.16 -0.83 0.74
C ASN A 7 -7.26 -0.82 -0.79
N ARG A 8 -8.20 -0.06 -1.36
CA ARG A 8 -8.29 0.14 -2.81
C ARG A 8 -7.08 0.88 -3.37
N LEU A 9 -6.59 1.92 -2.70
CA LEU A 9 -5.35 2.59 -3.08
C LEU A 9 -4.15 1.66 -3.04
N ARG A 10 -3.99 0.88 -1.96
CA ARG A 10 -2.93 -0.14 -1.86
C ARG A 10 -3.00 -1.16 -2.98
N TYR A 11 -4.21 -1.62 -3.31
CA TYR A 11 -4.44 -2.52 -4.43
C TYR A 11 -3.98 -1.90 -5.75
N CYS A 12 -4.40 -0.67 -6.06
CA CYS A 12 -3.96 0.04 -7.27
C CYS A 12 -2.43 0.16 -7.34
N ILE A 13 -1.77 0.50 -6.23
CA ILE A 13 -0.30 0.59 -6.13
C ILE A 13 0.35 -0.79 -6.40
N TRP A 14 -0.18 -1.86 -5.81
CA TRP A 14 0.32 -3.21 -6.02
C TRP A 14 0.22 -3.68 -7.47
N HIS A 15 -0.91 -3.37 -8.12
CA HIS A 15 -1.14 -3.69 -9.53
C HIS A 15 -0.28 -2.83 -10.46
N HIS A 16 -0.01 -1.58 -10.09
CA HIS A 16 0.94 -0.72 -10.80
C HIS A 16 2.36 -1.32 -10.79
N TRP A 17 2.74 -2.03 -9.72
CA TRP A 17 3.99 -2.79 -9.65
C TRP A 17 3.88 -4.14 -10.38
N LYS A 18 3.50 -4.14 -11.66
CA LYS A 18 3.18 -5.36 -12.44
C LYS A 18 4.22 -6.50 -12.35
N LYS A 19 5.52 -6.18 -12.37
CA LYS A 19 6.61 -7.18 -12.35
C LYS A 19 7.11 -7.47 -10.92
N PRO A 20 7.43 -8.73 -10.56
CA PRO A 20 7.96 -9.10 -9.23
C PRO A 20 9.21 -8.30 -8.83
N GLU A 21 10.14 -8.07 -9.76
CA GLU A 21 11.33 -7.25 -9.50
C GLU A 21 10.98 -5.79 -9.18
N ARG A 22 9.94 -5.23 -9.80
CA ARG A 22 9.46 -3.87 -9.50
C ARG A 22 8.84 -3.82 -8.11
N LYS A 23 8.06 -4.83 -7.72
CA LYS A 23 7.53 -4.97 -6.35
C LYS A 23 8.67 -5.02 -5.33
N ARG A 24 9.68 -5.87 -5.57
CA ARG A 24 10.85 -6.00 -4.70
C ARG A 24 11.58 -4.67 -4.51
N LYS A 25 11.95 -4.01 -5.61
CA LYS A 25 12.68 -2.71 -5.56
C LYS A 25 11.89 -1.64 -4.81
N ASN A 26 10.58 -1.56 -5.03
CA ASN A 26 9.74 -0.58 -4.36
C ASN A 26 9.56 -0.90 -2.87
N LEU A 27 9.41 -2.18 -2.49
CA LEU A 27 9.36 -2.59 -1.08
C LEU A 27 10.66 -2.26 -0.35
N ILE A 28 11.82 -2.50 -0.97
CA ILE A 28 13.13 -2.12 -0.41
C ILE A 28 13.23 -0.60 -0.24
N ARG A 29 12.82 0.18 -1.25
CA ARG A 29 12.79 1.65 -1.18
C ARG A 29 11.86 2.17 -0.07
N LEU A 30 10.84 1.38 0.28
CA LEU A 30 9.91 1.66 1.37
C LEU A 30 10.43 1.16 2.73
N GLY A 31 11.66 0.64 2.81
CA GLY A 31 12.34 0.25 4.05
C GLY A 31 12.14 -1.21 4.46
N VAL A 32 11.56 -2.06 3.60
CA VAL A 32 11.52 -3.50 3.86
C VAL A 32 12.92 -4.09 3.65
N ASN A 33 13.35 -4.97 4.54
CA ASN A 33 14.62 -5.67 4.37
C ASN A 33 14.65 -6.47 3.05
N HIS A 34 15.84 -6.81 2.56
CA HIS A 34 16.00 -7.46 1.26
C HIS A 34 15.34 -8.85 1.18
N ASN A 35 15.45 -9.66 2.24
CA ASN A 35 14.94 -11.04 2.28
C ASN A 35 13.41 -11.10 2.33
N THR A 36 12.79 -10.31 3.20
CA THR A 36 11.34 -10.15 3.32
C THR A 36 10.77 -9.51 2.05
N ALA A 37 11.43 -8.50 1.48
CA ALA A 37 10.99 -7.91 0.21
C ALA A 37 11.03 -8.93 -0.94
N TYR A 38 12.04 -9.81 -0.97
CA TYR A 38 12.11 -10.91 -1.94
C TYR A 38 10.91 -11.85 -1.79
N ALA A 39 10.64 -12.35 -0.57
CA ALA A 39 9.52 -13.23 -0.30
C ALA A 39 8.17 -12.58 -0.64
N TRP A 40 7.94 -11.35 -0.19
CA TRP A 40 6.68 -10.62 -0.40
C TRP A 40 6.43 -10.30 -1.88
N SER A 41 7.48 -9.99 -2.65
CA SER A 41 7.35 -9.67 -4.08
C SER A 41 6.83 -10.84 -4.93
N ARG A 42 7.02 -12.08 -4.45
CA ARG A 42 6.69 -13.34 -5.13
C ARG A 42 5.56 -14.10 -4.43
N THR A 43 4.81 -13.44 -3.54
CA THR A 43 3.64 -14.03 -2.89
C THR A 43 2.62 -14.53 -3.92
N ARG A 44 1.99 -15.68 -3.63
CA ARG A 44 0.89 -16.24 -4.43
C ARG A 44 -0.48 -15.66 -4.03
N MET A 45 -0.51 -14.76 -3.05
CA MET A 45 -1.72 -14.08 -2.63
C MET A 45 -2.30 -13.22 -3.76
N GLY A 46 -3.63 -13.25 -3.91
CA GLY A 46 -4.34 -12.34 -4.80
C GLY A 46 -4.08 -10.87 -4.43
N GLY A 47 -4.12 -9.96 -5.41
CA GLY A 47 -3.77 -8.55 -5.17
C GLY A 47 -4.59 -7.89 -4.06
N TRP A 48 -5.87 -8.28 -3.91
CA TRP A 48 -6.75 -7.77 -2.85
C TRP A 48 -6.33 -8.28 -1.47
N ALA A 49 -5.97 -9.56 -1.37
CA ALA A 49 -5.43 -10.13 -0.13
C ALA A 49 -4.10 -9.46 0.26
N VAL A 50 -3.25 -9.10 -0.72
CA VAL A 50 -2.01 -8.35 -0.44
C VAL A 50 -2.27 -6.92 0.04
N ALA A 51 -3.32 -6.27 -0.48
CA ALA A 51 -3.69 -4.92 -0.05
C ALA A 51 -4.13 -4.84 1.41
N GLN A 52 -4.72 -5.92 1.92
CA GLN A 52 -5.15 -6.04 3.32
C GLN A 52 -4.10 -6.66 4.23
N SER A 53 -3.07 -7.30 3.67
CA SER A 53 -2.06 -7.98 4.48
C SER A 53 -1.04 -7.01 5.08
N PRO A 54 -0.24 -7.45 6.07
CA PRO A 54 0.85 -6.66 6.63
C PRO A 54 1.86 -6.19 5.57
N ILE A 55 1.95 -6.88 4.43
CA ILE A 55 2.84 -6.53 3.30
C ILE A 55 2.63 -5.07 2.89
N LEU A 56 1.39 -4.65 2.65
CA LEU A 56 1.07 -3.29 2.25
C LEU A 56 0.53 -2.44 3.39
N GLY A 57 -0.04 -3.07 4.43
CA GLY A 57 -0.47 -2.37 5.64
C GLY A 57 0.67 -1.67 6.37
N THR A 58 1.82 -2.36 6.49
CA THR A 58 3.01 -1.82 7.19
C THR A 58 3.89 -0.95 6.30
N THR A 59 3.92 -1.21 5.00
CA THR A 59 4.79 -0.47 4.06
C THR A 59 4.13 0.78 3.51
N ILE A 60 2.83 0.73 3.22
CA ILE A 60 2.02 1.85 2.73
C ILE A 60 1.12 2.30 3.88
N THR A 61 1.76 2.98 4.85
CA THR A 61 1.09 3.53 6.02
C THR A 61 0.25 4.75 5.65
N ILE A 62 -0.74 5.07 6.49
CA ILE A 62 -1.58 6.27 6.32
C ILE A 62 -0.71 7.53 6.26
N LYS A 63 0.33 7.62 7.11
CA LYS A 63 1.28 8.73 7.10
C LYS A 63 1.95 8.91 5.73
N ARG A 64 2.37 7.81 5.08
CA ARG A 64 2.98 7.86 3.74
C ARG A 64 1.99 8.27 2.66
N LEU A 65 0.75 7.81 2.74
CA LEU A 65 -0.31 8.24 1.84
C LEU A 65 -0.58 9.74 1.99
N ARG A 66 -0.69 10.25 3.22
CA ARG A 66 -0.90 11.68 3.50
C ARG A 66 0.23 12.56 2.96
N MET A 67 1.50 12.14 3.14
CA MET A 67 2.65 12.84 2.55
C MET A 67 2.63 12.88 1.02
N ARG A 68 1.88 11.97 0.37
CA ARG A 68 1.69 11.91 -1.09
C ARG A 68 0.39 12.59 -1.55
N GLY A 69 -0.29 13.31 -0.67
CA GLY A 69 -1.52 14.05 -1.01
C GLY A 69 -2.82 13.30 -0.76
N TYR A 70 -2.80 12.14 -0.09
CA TYR A 70 -4.05 11.51 0.36
C TYR A 70 -4.72 12.36 1.43
N VAL A 71 -5.96 12.79 1.14
CA VAL A 71 -6.84 13.47 2.09
C VAL A 71 -7.82 12.43 2.64
N SER A 72 -7.95 12.36 3.97
CA SER A 72 -8.97 11.50 4.58
C SER A 72 -10.35 12.07 4.29
N LEU A 73 -11.29 11.21 3.88
CA LEU A 73 -12.68 11.57 3.66
C LEU A 73 -13.33 12.15 4.92
N ILE A 74 -12.91 11.68 6.10
CA ILE A 74 -13.39 12.23 7.39
C ILE A 74 -12.87 13.65 7.59
N GLU A 75 -11.59 13.90 7.29
CA GLU A 75 -11.01 15.25 7.40
C GLU A 75 -11.64 16.20 6.38
N TYR A 76 -11.93 15.71 5.18
CA TYR A 76 -12.64 16.47 4.16
C TYR A 76 -14.05 16.86 4.64
N TYR A 77 -14.84 15.87 5.07
CA TYR A 77 -16.21 16.13 5.54
C TYR A 77 -16.27 17.07 6.75
N LYS A 78 -15.31 16.97 7.67
CA LYS A 78 -15.22 17.85 8.85
C LYS A 78 -14.76 19.28 8.53
N ARG A 79 -14.26 19.55 7.33
CA ARG A 79 -13.81 20.89 6.93
C ARG A 79 -14.97 21.77 6.43
N ASP A 80 -16.00 21.14 5.90
CA ASP A 80 -17.18 21.80 5.29
C ASP A 80 -18.38 21.91 6.26
N VAL A 81 -18.17 21.56 7.54
CA VAL A 81 -19.12 21.77 8.65
C VAL A 81 -18.49 22.76 9.62
#